data_AF-A0A931HSE5-F1
#
_entry.id   AF-A0A931HSE5-F1
#
_cell.length_a   1.000
_cell.length_b   1.000
_cell.length_c   1.000
_cell.angle_alpha   90.00
_cell.angle_beta   90.00
_cell.angle_gamma   90.00
#
_symmetry.space_group_name_H-M   'P 1'
#
loop_
_entity.id
_entity.type
_entity.pdbx_description
1 polymer ?
#
loop_
_entity_poly.entity_id
_entity_poly.type
_entity_poly.pdbx_seq_one_letter_code
_entity_poly.pdbx_strand_id
1 'polypeptide(L)'
;MAKRQSVHILESAQFGDTTMPEYVIEPARRTVAANARSVEDARRLLEMLGLIEPVITAEVAAGPVKCQRRCEQCGKPMRNQGEDPGMWPGTVAIRAKGMCGPCYDR
;
A
#
# COMPACT_ATOMS: atom_id res chain seq x y z
N MET A 1 -8.00 -30.83 40.97
CA MET A 1 -8.50 -30.56 39.60
C MET A 1 -8.82 -29.08 39.49
N ALA A 2 -7.92 -28.27 38.90
CA ALA A 2 -8.10 -26.82 38.82
C ALA A 2 -8.80 -26.45 37.49
N LYS A 3 -9.96 -25.81 37.58
CA LYS A 3 -10.73 -25.27 36.46
C LYS A 3 -9.86 -24.28 35.67
N ARG A 4 -9.53 -24.61 34.41
CA ARG A 4 -8.96 -23.64 33.46
C ARG A 4 -10.08 -22.68 33.08
N GLN A 5 -10.01 -21.45 33.59
CA GLN A 5 -10.82 -20.34 33.10
C GLN A 5 -10.36 -20.05 31.67
N SER A 6 -11.23 -20.31 30.70
CA SER A 6 -11.10 -19.83 29.33
C SER A 6 -11.22 -18.31 29.37
N VAL A 7 -10.07 -17.63 29.45
CA VAL A 7 -10.00 -16.17 29.35
C VAL A 7 -10.53 -15.83 27.97
N HIS A 8 -11.62 -15.07 27.96
CA HIS A 8 -12.33 -14.54 26.82
C HIS A 8 -11.38 -14.21 25.66
N ILE A 9 -11.60 -14.86 24.52
CA ILE A 9 -11.09 -14.38 23.23
C ILE A 9 -11.73 -13.01 23.07
N LEU A 10 -10.95 -11.97 23.36
CA LEU A 10 -11.34 -10.59 23.17
C LEU A 10 -11.77 -10.43 21.71
N GLU A 11 -13.02 -10.06 21.60
CA GLU A 11 -13.70 -9.54 20.44
C GLU A 11 -12.79 -8.55 19.69
N SER A 12 -12.60 -8.80 18.39
CA SER A 12 -11.89 -7.96 17.41
C SER A 12 -10.37 -8.16 17.28
N ALA A 13 -9.91 -9.34 16.85
CA ALA A 13 -8.68 -9.39 16.05
C ALA A 13 -8.95 -8.69 14.71
N GLN A 14 -8.75 -7.37 14.64
CA GLN A 14 -8.75 -6.65 13.37
C GLN A 14 -7.50 -7.01 12.58
N PHE A 15 -7.67 -7.21 11.28
CA PHE A 15 -6.55 -7.46 10.36
C PHE A 15 -5.57 -6.30 10.44
N GLY A 16 -4.30 -6.57 10.79
CA GLY A 16 -3.26 -5.55 10.97
C GLY A 16 -3.13 -4.96 12.38
N ASP A 17 -3.76 -5.55 13.39
CA ASP A 17 -3.52 -5.14 14.78
C ASP A 17 -2.15 -5.64 15.29
N THR A 18 -1.14 -4.77 15.18
CA THR A 18 0.22 -5.02 15.71
C THR A 18 0.33 -4.75 17.21
N THR A 19 -0.77 -4.46 17.92
CA THR A 19 -0.75 -4.19 19.36
C THR A 19 -0.75 -5.46 20.22
N MET A 20 -0.86 -6.64 19.60
CA MET A 20 -0.70 -7.91 20.29
C MET A 20 0.71 -8.03 20.89
N PRO A 21 0.86 -8.62 22.08
CA PRO A 21 2.17 -8.76 22.70
C PRO A 21 3.08 -9.71 21.90
N GLU A 22 4.39 -9.41 21.88
CA GLU A 22 5.38 -10.08 21.02
C GLU A 22 5.36 -11.61 21.15
N TYR A 23 5.06 -12.16 22.35
CA TYR A 23 4.98 -13.60 22.57
C TYR A 23 3.86 -14.30 21.78
N VAL A 24 2.88 -13.54 21.26
CA VAL A 24 1.81 -14.03 20.37
C VAL A 24 2.21 -13.87 18.90
N ILE A 25 2.86 -12.76 18.56
CA ILE A 25 3.22 -12.41 17.18
C ILE A 25 4.39 -13.26 16.67
N GLU A 26 5.41 -13.51 17.50
CA GLU A 26 6.62 -14.26 17.13
C GLU A 26 6.31 -15.69 16.63
N PRO A 27 5.49 -16.49 17.32
CA PRO A 27 5.08 -17.81 16.83
C PRO A 27 4.32 -17.76 15.50
N ALA A 28 3.49 -16.74 15.30
CA ALA A 28 2.75 -16.55 14.05
C ALA A 28 3.71 -16.24 12.89
N ARG A 29 4.68 -15.33 13.08
CA ARG A 29 5.73 -15.03 12.09
C ARG A 29 6.51 -16.28 11.70
N ARG A 30 6.95 -17.07 12.68
CA ARG A 30 7.69 -18.33 12.46
C ARG A 30 6.87 -19.33 11.66
N THR A 31 5.59 -19.48 11.97
CA THR A 31 4.70 -20.42 11.28
C THR A 31 4.52 -20.04 9.82
N VAL A 32 4.30 -18.75 9.53
CA VAL A 32 4.17 -18.25 8.15
C VAL A 32 5.47 -18.44 7.38
N ALA A 33 6.62 -18.07 7.99
CA ALA A 33 7.92 -18.21 7.35
C ALA A 33 8.28 -19.68 7.05
N ALA A 34 7.95 -20.61 7.94
CA ALA A 34 8.22 -22.03 7.76
C ALA A 34 7.39 -22.69 6.63
N ASN A 35 6.24 -22.10 6.27
CA ASN A 35 5.35 -22.63 5.23
C ASN A 35 5.51 -21.92 3.87
N ALA A 36 6.33 -20.86 3.81
CA ALA A 36 6.56 -20.13 2.57
C ALA A 36 7.47 -20.92 1.62
N ARG A 37 7.26 -20.73 0.31
CA ARG A 37 8.05 -21.43 -0.73
C ARG A 37 9.38 -20.75 -1.03
N SER A 38 9.50 -19.47 -0.67
CA SER A 38 10.73 -18.68 -0.80
C SER A 38 10.75 -17.54 0.22
N VAL A 39 11.89 -16.86 0.30
CA VAL A 39 12.06 -15.67 1.17
C VAL A 39 11.12 -14.54 0.75
N GLU A 40 10.94 -14.33 -0.56
CA GLU A 40 10.04 -13.30 -1.09
C GLU A 40 8.56 -13.64 -0.83
N ASP A 41 8.20 -14.91 -0.92
CA ASP A 41 6.86 -15.42 -0.60
C ASP A 41 6.57 -15.22 0.90
N ALA A 42 7.53 -15.55 1.76
CA ALA A 42 7.44 -15.32 3.20
C ALA A 42 7.22 -13.83 3.52
N ARG A 43 8.03 -12.96 2.90
CA ARG A 43 7.89 -11.50 3.08
C ARG A 43 6.50 -11.02 2.68
N ARG A 44 6.02 -11.39 1.49
CA ARG A 44 4.69 -10.97 1.01
C ARG A 44 3.57 -11.44 1.92
N LEU A 45 3.61 -12.70 2.39
CA LEU A 45 2.60 -13.23 3.29
C LEU A 45 2.61 -12.52 4.64
N LEU A 46 3.80 -12.26 5.20
CA LEU A 46 3.92 -11.53 6.46
C LEU A 46 3.43 -10.08 6.35
N GLU A 47 3.69 -9.40 5.23
CA GLU A 47 3.18 -8.05 4.93
C GLU A 47 1.65 -8.05 4.79
N MET A 48 1.10 -8.99 4.03
CA MET A 48 -0.35 -9.11 3.83
C MET A 48 -1.11 -9.37 5.14
N LEU A 49 -0.52 -10.16 6.04
CA LEU A 49 -1.10 -10.49 7.34
C LEU A 49 -0.86 -9.40 8.39
N GLY A 50 -0.12 -8.33 8.06
CA GLY A 50 0.24 -7.27 8.99
C GLY A 50 1.16 -7.73 10.13
N LEU A 51 1.90 -8.83 9.93
CA LEU A 51 2.85 -9.35 10.92
C LEU A 51 4.20 -8.63 10.85
N ILE A 52 4.49 -7.95 9.75
CA ILE A 52 5.62 -7.04 9.58
C ILE A 52 5.16 -5.75 8.89
N GLU A 53 5.90 -4.67 9.08
CA GLU A 53 5.67 -3.43 8.33
C GLU A 53 6.02 -3.66 6.85
N PRO A 54 5.15 -3.25 5.92
CA PRO A 54 5.45 -3.37 4.51
C PRO A 54 6.61 -2.44 4.14
N VAL A 55 7.58 -2.98 3.40
CA VAL A 55 8.64 -2.15 2.83
C VAL A 55 8.01 -1.27 1.75
N ILE A 56 7.80 0.01 2.08
CA ILE A 56 7.29 0.98 1.10
C ILE A 56 8.40 1.29 0.11
N THR A 57 8.49 0.51 -0.97
CA THR A 57 9.34 0.86 -2.13
C THR A 57 8.85 2.16 -2.76
N ALA A 58 9.74 2.94 -3.39
CA ALA A 58 9.39 4.24 -4.00
C ALA A 58 8.17 4.18 -4.96
N GLU A 59 7.94 3.03 -5.58
CA GLU A 59 6.81 2.74 -6.47
C GLU A 59 5.46 2.66 -5.72
N VAL A 60 5.47 2.21 -4.46
CA VAL A 60 4.31 2.12 -3.57
C VAL A 60 4.18 3.39 -2.71
N ALA A 61 5.31 4.05 -2.39
CA ALA A 61 5.36 5.35 -1.70
C ALA A 61 4.79 6.48 -2.57
N ALA A 62 4.90 6.34 -3.89
CA ALA A 62 4.10 7.08 -4.84
C ALA A 62 2.65 6.58 -4.74
N GLY A 63 1.99 6.89 -3.63
CA GLY A 63 0.54 6.76 -3.48
C GLY A 63 -0.17 7.38 -4.67
N PRO A 64 -1.48 7.10 -4.87
CA PRO A 64 -2.19 7.49 -6.08
C PRO A 64 -1.92 8.96 -6.38
N VAL A 65 -1.21 9.22 -7.50
CA VAL A 65 -0.84 10.57 -7.91
C VAL A 65 -2.14 11.37 -7.98
N LYS A 66 -2.29 12.32 -7.05
CA LYS A 66 -3.42 13.24 -7.06
C LYS A 66 -3.36 13.90 -8.44
N CYS A 67 -4.43 13.78 -9.21
CA CYS A 67 -4.53 14.37 -10.54
C CYS A 67 -5.97 14.79 -10.80
N GLN A 68 -6.15 15.88 -11.54
CA GLN A 68 -7.50 16.38 -11.83
C GLN A 68 -8.13 15.64 -13.00
N ARG A 69 -7.30 15.24 -13.97
CA ARG A 69 -7.73 14.54 -15.19
C ARG A 69 -6.62 13.63 -15.69
N ARG A 70 -6.96 12.67 -16.55
CA ARG A 70 -6.00 11.88 -17.33
C ARG A 70 -6.06 12.27 -18.80
N CYS A 71 -4.92 12.23 -19.48
CA CYS A 71 -4.85 12.50 -20.90
C CYS A 71 -5.67 11.44 -21.66
N GLU A 72 -6.56 11.88 -22.56
CA GLU A 72 -7.42 10.97 -23.33
C GLU A 72 -6.63 10.06 -24.28
N GLN A 73 -5.43 10.47 -24.71
CA GLN A 73 -4.60 9.69 -25.63
C GLN A 73 -3.60 8.76 -24.92
N CYS A 74 -2.92 9.23 -23.88
CA CYS A 74 -1.83 8.47 -23.24
C CYS A 74 -2.12 8.06 -21.78
N GLY A 75 -3.27 8.44 -21.22
CA GLY A 75 -3.66 8.09 -19.85
C GLY A 75 -2.84 8.73 -18.73
N LYS A 76 -1.82 9.55 -19.08
CA LYS A 76 -0.95 10.23 -18.11
C LYS A 76 -1.77 11.16 -17.20
N PRO A 77 -1.48 11.18 -15.89
CA PRO A 77 -2.16 12.06 -14.96
C PRO A 77 -1.82 13.53 -15.27
N MET A 78 -2.81 14.41 -15.21
CA MET A 78 -2.68 15.80 -15.60
C MET A 78 -3.13 16.77 -14.50
N ARG A 79 -2.53 17.97 -14.52
CA ARG A 79 -2.79 19.12 -13.64
C ARG A 79 -3.14 20.36 -14.45
N ASN A 80 -3.80 21.36 -13.86
CA ASN A 80 -4.11 22.60 -14.57
C ASN A 80 -2.83 23.38 -14.93
N GLN A 81 -2.94 24.22 -15.97
CA GLN A 81 -1.89 25.17 -16.31
C GLN A 81 -1.79 26.21 -15.18
N GLY A 82 -0.60 26.32 -14.57
CA GLY A 82 -0.34 27.23 -13.45
C GLY A 82 -0.24 26.57 -12.08
N GLU A 83 -0.63 25.31 -11.94
CA GLU A 83 -0.42 24.58 -10.69
C GLU A 83 1.04 24.15 -10.52
N ASP A 84 1.51 24.14 -9.27
CA ASP A 84 2.88 23.76 -8.95
C ASP A 84 3.09 22.24 -9.11
N PRO A 85 4.14 21.77 -9.81
CA PRO A 85 4.45 20.35 -9.94
C PRO A 85 4.73 19.64 -8.63
N GLY A 86 5.19 20.35 -7.59
CA GLY A 86 5.45 19.80 -6.26
C GLY A 86 4.17 19.45 -5.51
N MET A 87 3.07 20.19 -5.74
CA MET A 87 1.74 19.84 -5.23
C MET A 87 1.12 18.67 -6.01
N TRP A 88 1.55 18.47 -7.26
CA TRP A 88 1.02 17.47 -8.19
C TRP A 88 2.15 16.62 -8.82
N PRO A 89 2.91 15.86 -8.01
CA PRO A 89 4.10 15.17 -8.48
C PRO A 89 3.76 14.13 -9.55
N GLY A 90 4.56 14.05 -10.61
CA GLY A 90 4.36 13.08 -11.69
C GLY A 90 3.20 13.43 -12.66
N THR A 91 2.59 14.61 -12.53
CA THR A 91 1.54 15.07 -13.45
C THR A 91 2.07 15.98 -14.56
N VAL A 92 1.36 16.04 -15.68
CA VAL A 92 1.66 16.92 -16.81
C VAL A 92 0.59 18.01 -16.97
N ALA A 93 0.94 19.17 -17.51
CA ALA A 93 -0.02 20.26 -17.69
C ALA A 93 -1.09 19.89 -18.75
N ILE A 94 -2.36 20.15 -18.42
CA ILE A 94 -3.50 20.00 -19.33
C ILE A 94 -3.38 21.02 -20.47
N ARG A 95 -3.58 20.57 -21.71
CA ARG A 95 -3.78 21.42 -22.90
C ARG A 95 -5.24 21.32 -23.39
N ALA A 96 -5.50 21.86 -24.58
CA ALA A 96 -6.83 21.77 -25.18
C ALA A 96 -7.19 20.31 -25.54
N LYS A 97 -8.49 20.07 -25.76
CA LYS A 97 -9.05 18.75 -26.15
C LYS A 97 -8.77 17.61 -25.17
N GLY A 98 -8.60 17.89 -23.88
CA GLY A 98 -8.36 16.84 -22.88
C GLY A 98 -7.01 16.12 -23.03
N MET A 99 -6.06 16.72 -23.75
CA MET A 99 -4.74 16.15 -24.00
C MET A 99 -3.66 16.82 -23.14
N CYS A 100 -2.57 16.10 -22.87
CA CYS A 100 -1.38 16.69 -22.27
C CYS A 100 -0.53 17.38 -23.34
N GLY A 101 0.40 18.27 -22.94
CA GLY A 101 1.34 18.96 -23.84
C GLY A 101 1.93 18.05 -24.92
N PRO A 102 2.63 16.96 -24.55
CA PRO A 102 3.25 16.05 -25.51
C PRO A 102 2.28 15.36 -26.49
N CYS A 103 1.00 15.21 -26.13
CA CYS A 103 -0.02 14.62 -26.99
C CYS A 103 -0.73 15.66 -27.85
N TYR A 104 -0.79 16.91 -27.40
CA TYR A 104 -1.39 18.01 -28.15
C TYR A 104 -0.45 18.54 -29.25
N ASP A 105 0.86 18.53 -29.00
CA ASP A 105 1.88 19.03 -29.94
C ASP A 105 2.36 17.96 -30.95
N ARG A 106 1.71 16.79 -30.99
CA ARG A 106 1.95 15.67 -31.92
C ARG A 106 0.90 15.66 -33.02
#